data_AF-A0A1I5UMD2-F1
#
_entry.id   AF-A0A1I5UMD2-F1
#
_cell.length_a   1.000
_cell.length_b   1.000
_cell.length_c   1.000
_cell.angle_alpha   90.00
_cell.angle_beta   90.00
_cell.angle_gamma   90.00
#
_symmetry.space_group_name_H-M   'P 1'
#
loop_
_entity.id
_entity.type
_entity.pdbx_description
1 polymer ?
#
loop_
_entity_poly.entity_id
_entity_poly.type
_entity_poly.pdbx_seq_one_letter_code
_entity_poly.pdbx_strand_id
1 'polypeptide(L)'
;MLEVQAVIVNFSFPKSLEELLAIERENGGLDIENLLENADLYSWTMPKWIKPDDIAFLMHARSSITTIRHLKKQLKMDRTVFSNEEYKILTEALEVGEEIYRKFGGKIFMVARVGGKPYYGEPEELGYSPHWKSRIYADIKEGHVLKTPIDLSEFNSFIKLSCGGTFTPVYGKQYEQLKSLIKTKNEIPDYMDKSVAMPIPFARMNDKNWMQASVKYRRSFMYESQFRAFYVDYFLRGLADRKTIYRECACKKDKSRPAFVDNVIIFGGKYLLVEVKLSKDAEQNLFGQLKKYCDVKELKLDSKRDVDKSLIVADYVLLIDTYGVYLYSYKNESLIRIADLDDIRDSDDILKIRNAILDLLCKK
;
A
#
# COMPACT_ATOMS: atom_id res chain seq x y z
N MET A 1 0.62 -2.15 24.66
CA MET A 1 0.85 -2.92 23.42
C MET A 1 0.53 -2.03 22.24
N LEU A 2 1.37 -2.05 21.21
CA LEU A 2 1.18 -1.26 20.00
C LEU A 2 0.28 -2.02 19.01
N GLU A 3 -0.80 -1.39 18.55
CA GLU A 3 -1.64 -1.94 17.48
C GLU A 3 -0.93 -1.74 16.14
N VAL A 4 -0.75 -2.82 15.38
CA VAL A 4 -0.06 -2.81 14.08
C VAL A 4 -0.86 -3.59 13.05
N GLN A 5 -0.54 -3.42 11.78
CA GLN A 5 -0.79 -4.47 10.80
C GLN A 5 0.45 -5.34 10.65
N ALA A 6 0.24 -6.56 10.14
CA ALA A 6 1.34 -7.42 9.78
C ALA A 6 1.11 -8.09 8.43
N VAL A 7 2.20 -8.32 7.71
CA VAL A 7 2.20 -8.91 6.37
C VAL A 7 3.37 -9.87 6.22
N ILE A 8 3.14 -11.02 5.59
CA ILE A 8 4.21 -11.83 5.02
C ILE A 8 4.45 -11.35 3.59
N VAL A 9 5.69 -10.96 3.32
CA VAL A 9 6.16 -10.45 2.02
C VAL A 9 7.07 -11.50 1.40
N ASN A 10 6.75 -11.91 0.19
CA ASN A 10 7.47 -12.98 -0.50
C ASN A 10 8.52 -12.41 -1.47
N PHE A 11 9.78 -12.77 -1.26
CA PHE A 11 10.91 -12.49 -2.14
C PHE A 11 11.10 -13.65 -3.11
N SER A 12 10.90 -13.40 -4.41
CA SER A 12 11.15 -14.38 -5.46
C SER A 12 12.49 -14.15 -6.15
N PHE A 13 13.01 -15.22 -6.75
CA PHE A 13 14.20 -15.13 -7.59
C PHE A 13 13.85 -14.52 -8.97
N PRO A 14 14.79 -13.80 -9.62
CA PRO A 14 14.64 -13.32 -10.99
C PRO A 14 14.16 -14.42 -11.94
N LYS A 15 13.34 -14.05 -12.93
CA LYS A 15 12.66 -15.00 -13.82
C LYS A 15 13.35 -15.19 -15.17
N SER A 16 14.33 -14.36 -15.52
CA SER A 16 15.13 -14.52 -16.72
C SER A 16 16.61 -14.24 -16.46
N LEU A 17 17.49 -14.67 -17.37
CA LEU A 17 18.93 -14.40 -17.29
C LEU A 17 19.22 -12.92 -17.51
N GLU A 18 18.46 -12.26 -18.38
CA GLU A 18 18.61 -10.83 -18.67
C GLU A 18 18.26 -9.98 -17.45
N GLU A 19 17.19 -10.33 -16.74
CA GLU A 19 16.83 -9.68 -15.48
C GLU A 19 17.91 -9.91 -14.41
N LEU A 20 18.38 -11.15 -14.25
CA LEU A 20 19.44 -11.47 -13.29
C LEU A 20 20.70 -10.66 -13.57
N LEU A 21 21.14 -10.62 -14.84
CA LEU A 21 22.31 -9.83 -15.24
C LEU A 21 22.12 -8.34 -14.99
N ALA A 22 20.92 -7.80 -15.25
CA ALA A 22 20.62 -6.41 -15.00
C ALA A 22 20.67 -6.09 -13.49
N ILE A 23 20.12 -6.95 -12.64
CA ILE A 23 20.20 -6.82 -11.18
C ILE A 23 21.66 -6.82 -10.72
N GLU A 24 22.48 -7.75 -11.19
CA GLU A 24 23.91 -7.80 -10.83
C GLU A 24 24.67 -6.53 -11.26
N ARG A 25 24.30 -5.92 -12.39
CA ARG A 25 24.93 -4.69 -12.89
C ARG A 25 24.47 -3.43 -12.15
N GLU A 26 23.18 -3.28 -11.93
CA GLU A 26 22.59 -2.09 -11.32
C GLU A 26 22.72 -2.11 -9.79
N ASN A 27 22.53 -3.27 -9.17
CA ASN A 27 22.44 -3.42 -7.72
C ASN A 27 23.66 -4.12 -7.09
N GLY A 28 24.58 -4.66 -7.90
CA GLY A 28 25.79 -5.34 -7.41
C GLY A 28 25.55 -6.67 -6.69
N GLY A 29 24.34 -7.24 -6.79
CA GLY A 29 23.97 -8.51 -6.17
C GLY A 29 22.44 -8.69 -6.07
N LEU A 30 22.00 -9.86 -5.62
CA LEU A 30 20.58 -10.17 -5.51
C LEU A 30 19.88 -9.28 -4.47
N ASP A 31 18.59 -9.00 -4.69
CA ASP A 31 17.74 -8.21 -3.77
C ASP A 31 17.82 -8.68 -2.31
N ILE A 32 17.84 -10.01 -2.11
CA ILE A 32 17.92 -10.59 -0.77
C ILE A 32 19.32 -10.45 -0.14
N GLU A 33 20.40 -10.40 -0.94
CA GLU A 33 21.74 -10.11 -0.43
C GLU A 33 21.82 -8.67 0.04
N ASN A 34 21.40 -7.75 -0.82
CA ASN A 34 21.34 -6.33 -0.52
C ASN A 34 20.49 -6.04 0.72
N LEU A 35 19.36 -6.73 0.87
CA LEU A 35 18.52 -6.66 2.07
C LEU A 35 19.23 -7.20 3.33
N LEU A 36 19.97 -8.30 3.23
CA LEU A 36 20.68 -8.89 4.38
C LEU A 36 21.86 -8.02 4.82
N GLU A 37 22.51 -7.32 3.89
CA GLU A 37 23.62 -6.42 4.17
C GLU A 37 23.16 -5.04 4.65
N ASN A 38 22.07 -4.51 4.08
CA ASN A 38 21.65 -3.12 4.24
C ASN A 38 20.18 -3.00 4.65
N ALA A 39 19.72 -3.82 5.59
CA ALA A 39 18.30 -3.92 5.96
C ALA A 39 17.61 -2.59 6.32
N ASP A 40 18.35 -1.63 6.89
CA ASP A 40 17.84 -0.31 7.32
C ASP A 40 17.78 0.74 6.21
N LEU A 41 18.33 0.44 5.02
CA LEU A 41 18.38 1.33 3.87
C LEU A 41 17.66 0.74 2.65
N TYR A 42 16.95 -0.38 2.84
CA TYR A 42 16.35 -1.13 1.74
C TYR A 42 14.86 -0.84 1.63
N SER A 43 14.40 -0.49 0.43
CA SER A 43 12.97 -0.33 0.12
C SER A 43 12.51 -1.52 -0.69
N TRP A 44 11.34 -2.08 -0.35
CA TRP A 44 10.80 -3.23 -1.07
C TRP A 44 9.33 -3.07 -1.36
N THR A 45 8.82 -3.89 -2.29
CA THR A 45 7.41 -3.88 -2.61
C THR A 45 6.56 -4.21 -1.38
N MET A 46 5.52 -3.41 -1.16
CA MET A 46 4.63 -3.53 -0.02
C MET A 46 3.16 -3.28 -0.43
N PRO A 47 2.18 -3.74 0.36
CA PRO A 47 0.78 -3.41 0.12
C PRO A 47 0.49 -1.91 0.32
N LYS A 48 -0.41 -1.33 -0.48
CA LYS A 48 -0.86 0.08 -0.33
C LYS A 48 -1.41 0.43 1.05
N TRP A 49 -1.96 -0.55 1.76
CA TRP A 49 -2.59 -0.34 3.07
C TRP A 49 -1.58 -0.29 4.22
N ILE A 50 -0.32 -0.68 4.00
CA ILE A 50 0.68 -0.73 5.06
C ILE A 50 0.96 0.68 5.60
N LYS A 51 1.26 0.78 6.89
CA LYS A 51 1.64 2.02 7.55
C LYS A 51 3.04 1.93 8.15
N PRO A 52 3.71 3.08 8.39
CA PRO A 52 4.93 3.11 9.19
C PRO A 52 4.74 2.34 10.50
N ASP A 53 5.77 1.65 10.97
CA ASP A 53 5.76 0.85 12.19
C ASP A 53 4.94 -0.44 12.17
N ASP A 54 4.31 -0.78 11.04
CA ASP A 54 3.75 -2.13 10.84
C ASP A 54 4.85 -3.19 10.70
N ILE A 55 4.46 -4.46 10.81
CA ILE A 55 5.38 -5.60 10.85
C ILE A 55 5.42 -6.31 9.49
N ALA A 56 6.62 -6.44 8.93
CA ALA A 56 6.87 -7.22 7.73
C ALA A 56 7.63 -8.50 8.08
N PHE A 57 7.04 -9.66 7.79
CA PHE A 57 7.70 -10.96 7.83
C PHE A 57 8.22 -11.27 6.42
N LEU A 58 9.53 -11.24 6.22
CA LEU A 58 10.13 -11.44 4.90
C LEU A 58 10.41 -12.92 4.69
N MET A 59 9.86 -13.46 3.61
CA MET A 59 9.90 -14.88 3.26
C MET A 59 10.58 -15.06 1.91
N HIS A 60 11.48 -16.03 1.80
CA HIS A 60 12.02 -16.42 0.50
C HIS A 60 11.09 -17.43 -0.17
N ALA A 61 10.69 -17.16 -1.41
CA ALA A 61 9.74 -17.97 -2.13
C ALA A 61 10.23 -19.41 -2.30
N ARG A 62 9.36 -20.38 -1.99
CA ARG A 62 9.66 -21.81 -2.19
C ARG A 62 9.91 -22.15 -3.66
N SER A 63 9.21 -21.46 -4.57
CA SER A 63 9.31 -21.67 -6.03
C SER A 63 10.64 -21.24 -6.63
N SER A 64 11.43 -20.42 -5.92
CA SER A 64 12.69 -19.88 -6.43
C SER A 64 13.70 -20.95 -6.86
N ILE A 65 13.77 -22.10 -6.19
CA ILE A 65 14.68 -23.19 -6.60
C ILE A 65 14.35 -23.75 -7.98
N THR A 66 13.07 -23.81 -8.33
CA THR A 66 12.63 -24.26 -9.65
C THR A 66 13.11 -23.27 -10.71
N THR A 67 12.99 -21.97 -10.42
CA THR A 67 13.48 -20.90 -11.30
C THR A 67 15.00 -20.94 -11.44
N ILE A 68 15.76 -21.02 -10.35
CA ILE A 68 17.23 -21.10 -10.36
C ILE A 68 17.69 -22.27 -11.22
N ARG A 69 17.11 -23.47 -11.01
CA ARG A 69 17.47 -24.67 -11.79
C ARG A 69 17.15 -24.51 -13.27
N HIS A 70 16.02 -23.86 -13.59
CA HIS A 70 15.65 -23.57 -14.96
C HIS A 70 16.66 -22.62 -15.62
N LEU A 71 17.01 -21.51 -14.96
CA LEU A 71 17.97 -20.53 -15.47
C LEU A 71 19.39 -21.12 -15.61
N LYS A 72 19.84 -21.98 -14.68
CA LYS A 72 21.11 -22.72 -14.82
C LYS A 72 21.12 -23.60 -16.06
N LYS A 73 20.00 -24.26 -16.38
CA LYS A 73 19.89 -25.06 -17.60
C LYS A 73 19.90 -24.16 -18.84
N GLN A 74 19.16 -23.06 -18.81
CA GLN A 74 19.10 -22.10 -19.91
C GLN A 74 20.48 -21.51 -20.20
N LEU A 75 21.23 -21.06 -19.19
CA LEU A 75 22.56 -20.49 -19.35
C LEU A 75 23.53 -21.46 -20.04
N LYS A 76 23.44 -22.76 -19.75
CA LYS A 76 24.24 -23.79 -20.43
C LYS A 76 23.87 -23.98 -21.89
N MET A 77 22.59 -23.84 -22.23
CA MET A 77 22.10 -23.97 -23.61
C MET A 77 22.44 -22.73 -24.45
N ASP A 78 22.37 -21.54 -23.84
CA ASP A 78 22.52 -20.25 -24.49
C ASP A 78 23.93 -19.66 -24.32
N ARG A 79 24.96 -20.51 -24.22
CA ARG A 79 26.35 -20.08 -23.93
C ARG A 79 26.88 -19.03 -24.92
N THR A 80 26.41 -19.03 -26.16
CA THR A 80 26.84 -18.10 -27.21
C THR A 80 26.11 -16.77 -27.19
N VAL A 81 25.06 -16.62 -26.37
CA VAL A 81 24.24 -15.40 -26.28
C VAL A 81 24.90 -14.36 -25.38
N PHE A 82 25.62 -14.81 -24.35
CA PHE A 82 26.28 -13.96 -23.37
C PHE A 82 27.79 -13.92 -23.62
N SER A 83 28.41 -12.78 -23.38
CA SER A 83 29.88 -12.67 -23.34
C SER A 83 30.48 -13.55 -22.23
N ASN A 84 31.78 -13.84 -22.30
CA ASN A 84 32.45 -14.63 -21.26
C ASN A 84 32.34 -13.99 -19.86
N GLU A 85 32.34 -12.66 -19.80
CA GLU A 85 32.18 -11.91 -18.56
C GLU A 85 30.76 -12.02 -18.00
N GLU A 86 29.74 -11.81 -18.84
CA GLU A 86 28.34 -11.97 -18.45
C GLU A 86 28.01 -13.40 -18.03
N TYR A 87 28.56 -14.39 -18.74
CA TYR A 87 28.42 -15.80 -18.37
C TYR A 87 28.97 -16.09 -16.99
N LYS A 88 30.13 -15.50 -16.64
CA LYS A 88 30.75 -15.63 -15.33
C LYS A 88 29.86 -15.02 -14.25
N ILE A 89 29.43 -13.77 -14.43
CA ILE A 89 28.52 -13.06 -13.51
C ILE A 89 27.26 -13.88 -13.26
N LEU A 90 26.60 -14.34 -14.33
CA LEU A 90 25.38 -15.14 -14.24
C LEU A 90 25.60 -16.48 -13.53
N THR A 91 26.75 -17.12 -13.74
CA THR A 91 27.09 -18.38 -13.07
C THR A 91 27.24 -18.15 -11.57
N GLU A 92 28.01 -17.13 -11.18
CA GLU A 92 28.24 -16.76 -9.78
C GLU A 92 26.92 -16.39 -9.09
N ALA A 93 26.10 -15.52 -9.70
CA ALA A 93 24.80 -15.12 -9.17
C ALA A 93 23.82 -16.30 -9.01
N LEU A 94 23.82 -17.26 -9.94
CA LEU A 94 23.00 -18.48 -9.83
C LEU A 94 23.51 -19.46 -8.76
N GLU A 95 24.82 -19.49 -8.48
CA GLU A 95 25.40 -20.25 -7.38
C GLU A 95 25.03 -19.65 -6.03
N VAL A 96 25.24 -18.34 -5.88
CA VAL A 96 24.85 -17.55 -4.71
C VAL A 96 23.35 -17.69 -4.43
N GLY A 97 22.51 -17.54 -5.46
CA GLY A 97 21.06 -17.73 -5.34
C GLY A 97 20.66 -19.12 -4.82
N GLU A 98 21.40 -20.17 -5.20
CA GLU A 98 21.15 -21.53 -4.69
C GLU A 98 21.60 -21.70 -3.23
N GLU A 99 22.71 -21.08 -2.84
CA GLU A 99 23.16 -21.06 -1.44
C GLU A 99 22.18 -20.35 -0.51
N ILE A 100 21.68 -19.19 -0.95
CA ILE A 100 20.66 -18.42 -0.26
C ILE A 100 19.37 -19.23 -0.16
N TYR A 101 18.94 -19.87 -1.25
CA TYR A 101 17.77 -20.76 -1.21
C TYR A 101 17.97 -21.91 -0.22
N ARG A 102 19.16 -22.50 -0.14
CA ARG A 102 19.43 -23.58 0.82
C ARG A 102 19.20 -23.13 2.27
N LYS A 103 19.58 -21.90 2.58
CA LYS A 103 19.35 -21.28 3.91
C LYS A 103 17.88 -20.92 4.11
N PHE A 104 17.30 -20.13 3.21
CA PHE A 104 16.03 -19.42 3.45
C PHE A 104 14.85 -19.87 2.60
N GLY A 105 15.07 -20.66 1.56
CA GLY A 105 14.04 -21.08 0.61
C GLY A 105 12.83 -21.71 1.30
N GLY A 106 11.65 -21.13 1.09
CA GLY A 106 10.41 -21.56 1.72
C GLY A 106 10.27 -21.17 3.19
N LYS A 107 11.09 -20.25 3.70
CA LYS A 107 11.13 -19.85 5.11
C LYS A 107 10.96 -18.35 5.29
N ILE A 108 10.34 -17.95 6.39
CA ILE A 108 10.46 -16.58 6.91
C ILE A 108 11.87 -16.47 7.50
N PHE A 109 12.66 -15.55 6.96
CA PHE A 109 14.08 -15.40 7.31
C PHE A 109 14.39 -14.10 8.04
N MET A 110 13.52 -13.09 7.94
CA MET A 110 13.69 -11.80 8.60
C MET A 110 12.34 -11.28 9.07
N VAL A 111 12.33 -10.58 10.20
CA VAL A 111 11.23 -9.71 10.62
C VAL A 111 11.73 -8.29 10.59
N ALA A 112 10.94 -7.37 10.06
CA ALA A 112 11.32 -5.97 10.00
C ALA A 112 10.14 -5.06 10.30
N ARG A 113 10.45 -3.79 10.59
CA ARG A 113 9.48 -2.73 10.76
C ARG A 113 9.37 -1.92 9.47
N VAL A 114 8.16 -1.50 9.13
CA VAL A 114 7.93 -0.64 7.96
C VAL A 114 8.43 0.77 8.28
N GLY A 115 9.37 1.25 7.47
CA GLY A 115 10.10 2.50 7.61
C GLY A 115 9.29 3.74 7.33
N GLY A 116 8.54 3.71 6.23
CA GLY A 116 7.87 4.88 5.67
C GLY A 116 6.45 4.59 5.16
N LYS A 117 5.82 5.63 4.61
CA LYS A 117 4.52 5.50 3.96
C LYS A 117 4.70 4.77 2.63
N PRO A 118 3.72 3.95 2.20
CA PRO A 118 3.78 3.34 0.89
C PRO A 118 3.72 4.43 -0.19
N TYR A 119 4.64 4.32 -1.15
CA TYR A 119 4.77 5.22 -2.29
C TYR A 119 4.78 4.44 -3.60
N TYR A 120 4.42 5.10 -4.70
CA TYR A 120 4.54 4.55 -6.03
C TYR A 120 5.98 4.75 -6.53
N GLY A 121 6.70 3.66 -6.78
CA GLY A 121 8.04 3.68 -7.36
C GLY A 121 7.92 3.57 -8.89
N GLU A 122 8.57 4.49 -9.59
CA GLU A 122 8.57 4.50 -11.05
C GLU A 122 9.45 3.34 -11.56
N PRO A 123 8.98 2.52 -12.51
CA PRO A 123 9.75 1.38 -13.03
C PRO A 123 11.15 1.79 -13.54
N GLU A 124 11.28 3.00 -14.06
CA GLU A 124 12.52 3.54 -14.61
C GLU A 124 13.58 3.77 -13.53
N GLU A 125 13.20 3.96 -12.25
CA GLU A 125 14.14 4.16 -11.14
C GLU A 125 14.97 2.91 -10.83
N LEU A 126 14.49 1.73 -11.23
CA LEU A 126 15.22 0.47 -11.02
C LEU A 126 16.31 0.24 -12.06
N GLY A 127 16.30 0.94 -13.20
CA GLY A 127 17.23 0.66 -14.31
C GLY A 127 16.96 -0.66 -15.07
N TYR A 128 16.04 -1.50 -14.60
CA TYR A 128 15.65 -2.76 -15.25
C TYR A 128 14.16 -3.08 -15.13
N SER A 129 13.71 -4.11 -15.84
CA SER A 129 12.32 -4.59 -15.78
C SER A 129 12.18 -5.72 -14.76
N PRO A 130 11.63 -5.46 -13.56
CA PRO A 130 11.56 -6.48 -12.51
C PRO A 130 10.44 -7.51 -12.75
N HIS A 131 10.65 -8.73 -12.26
CA HIS A 131 9.71 -9.85 -12.35
C HIS A 131 8.45 -9.70 -11.49
N TRP A 132 8.44 -8.75 -10.56
CA TRP A 132 7.28 -8.42 -9.74
C TRP A 132 6.44 -7.31 -10.41
N LYS A 133 5.12 -7.40 -10.24
CA LYS A 133 4.17 -6.46 -10.83
C LYS A 133 3.85 -5.28 -9.93
N SER A 134 4.03 -5.41 -8.61
CA SER A 134 3.76 -4.30 -7.69
C SER A 134 4.70 -3.14 -7.99
N ARG A 135 4.17 -1.93 -7.95
CA ARG A 135 4.94 -0.68 -8.05
C ARG A 135 4.82 0.15 -6.78
N ILE A 136 4.30 -0.46 -5.72
CA ILE A 136 4.16 0.19 -4.42
C ILE A 136 5.28 -0.31 -3.54
N TYR A 137 6.07 0.62 -3.02
CA TYR A 137 7.21 0.35 -2.17
C TYR A 137 7.03 1.03 -0.82
N ALA A 138 7.71 0.50 0.19
CA ALA A 138 7.96 1.21 1.43
C ALA A 138 9.33 0.79 1.96
N ASP A 139 9.95 1.70 2.70
CA ASP A 139 11.24 1.43 3.33
C ASP A 139 11.10 0.35 4.40
N ILE A 140 12.17 -0.40 4.60
CA ILE A 140 12.34 -1.36 5.67
C ILE A 140 13.30 -0.75 6.70
N LYS A 141 13.01 -0.92 7.99
CA LYS A 141 13.90 -0.53 9.08
C LYS A 141 13.89 -1.55 10.20
N GLU A 142 14.95 -1.57 10.99
CA GLU A 142 15.17 -2.45 12.14
C GLU A 142 14.97 -3.93 11.74
N GLY A 143 15.56 -4.30 10.59
CA GLY A 143 15.53 -5.65 10.06
C GLY A 143 16.25 -6.63 10.98
N HIS A 144 15.52 -7.62 11.47
CA HIS A 144 16.00 -8.65 12.38
C HIS A 144 16.03 -10.00 11.66
N VAL A 145 17.22 -10.41 11.22
CA VAL A 145 17.44 -11.72 10.59
C VAL A 145 17.28 -12.82 11.64
N LEU A 146 16.43 -13.79 11.35
CA LEU A 146 16.18 -14.92 12.24
C LEU A 146 17.35 -15.90 12.19
N LYS A 147 17.91 -16.19 13.37
CA LYS A 147 18.95 -17.22 13.53
C LYS A 147 18.45 -18.61 13.09
N THR A 148 17.19 -18.89 13.40
CA THR A 148 16.46 -20.10 13.00
C THR A 148 15.25 -19.67 12.16
N PRO A 149 15.39 -19.56 10.82
CA PRO A 149 14.30 -19.23 9.92
C PRO A 149 13.13 -20.21 10.07
N ILE A 150 11.90 -19.72 9.91
CA ILE A 150 10.68 -20.52 10.12
C ILE A 150 10.20 -21.09 8.81
N ASP A 151 10.19 -22.42 8.68
CA ASP A 151 9.75 -23.09 7.46
C ASP A 151 8.24 -22.98 7.25
N LEU A 152 7.80 -22.87 5.99
CA LEU A 152 6.39 -22.83 5.62
C LEU A 152 5.59 -23.97 6.24
N SER A 153 6.15 -25.18 6.32
CA SER A 153 5.48 -26.34 6.91
C SER A 153 5.09 -26.14 8.38
N GLU A 154 5.78 -25.26 9.10
CA GLU A 154 5.56 -25.01 10.53
C GLU A 154 4.36 -24.11 10.81
N PHE A 155 4.00 -23.23 9.87
CA PHE A 155 2.90 -22.27 10.05
C PHE A 155 1.74 -22.43 9.07
N ASN A 156 1.90 -23.25 8.01
CA ASN A 156 0.86 -23.46 7.00
C ASN A 156 -0.42 -24.12 7.58
N SER A 157 -0.37 -24.66 8.80
CA SER A 157 -1.57 -25.16 9.49
C SER A 157 -2.51 -24.03 9.94
N PHE A 158 -2.00 -22.83 10.20
CA PHE A 158 -2.79 -21.70 10.69
C PHE A 158 -2.71 -20.42 9.82
N ILE A 159 -1.68 -20.27 8.98
CA ILE A 159 -1.60 -19.20 7.97
C ILE A 159 -1.50 -19.84 6.58
N LYS A 160 -2.50 -19.60 5.73
CA LYS A 160 -2.43 -19.95 4.31
C LYS A 160 -1.86 -18.79 3.52
N LEU A 161 -0.73 -19.02 2.86
CA LEU A 161 -0.17 -18.03 1.95
C LEU A 161 -1.13 -17.78 0.78
N SER A 162 -1.21 -16.52 0.36
CA SER A 162 -1.99 -16.15 -0.82
C SER A 162 -1.45 -16.86 -2.08
N CYS A 163 -2.29 -17.65 -2.74
CA CYS A 163 -1.93 -18.36 -3.97
C CYS A 163 -1.59 -17.35 -5.07
N GLY A 164 -0.31 -17.26 -5.45
CA GLY A 164 0.17 -16.32 -6.48
C GLY A 164 0.26 -14.86 -6.03
N GLY A 165 -0.03 -14.55 -4.76
CA GLY A 165 0.09 -13.21 -4.18
C GLY A 165 1.47 -12.95 -3.56
N THR A 166 1.99 -11.74 -3.74
CA THR A 166 3.24 -11.28 -3.10
C THR A 166 3.05 -11.03 -1.60
N PHE A 167 1.82 -10.78 -1.16
CA PHE A 167 1.50 -10.33 0.20
C PHE A 167 0.44 -11.23 0.85
N THR A 168 0.69 -11.66 2.09
CA THR A 168 -0.30 -12.37 2.92
C THR A 168 -0.50 -11.59 4.23
N PRO A 169 -1.65 -10.94 4.44
CA PRO A 169 -1.95 -10.28 5.70
C PRO A 169 -2.01 -11.28 6.85
N VAL A 170 -1.52 -10.89 8.03
CA VAL A 170 -1.50 -11.73 9.24
C VAL A 170 -2.08 -10.94 10.41
N TYR A 171 -3.13 -11.45 11.04
CA TYR A 171 -3.82 -10.75 12.14
C TYR A 171 -4.49 -11.71 13.12
N GLY A 172 -4.88 -11.19 14.28
CA GLY A 172 -5.50 -11.88 15.39
C GLY A 172 -4.69 -13.09 15.83
N LYS A 173 -5.38 -14.23 15.96
CA LYS A 173 -4.77 -15.48 16.41
C LYS A 173 -3.60 -15.94 15.53
N GLN A 174 -3.65 -15.67 14.22
CA GLN A 174 -2.58 -16.06 13.29
C GLN A 174 -1.27 -15.32 13.62
N TYR A 175 -1.37 -14.02 13.86
CA TYR A 175 -0.23 -13.19 14.24
C TYR A 175 0.38 -13.66 15.57
N GLU A 176 -0.46 -13.87 16.58
CA GLU A 176 0.02 -14.33 17.89
C GLU A 176 0.67 -15.72 17.83
N GLN A 177 0.10 -16.64 17.05
CA GLN A 177 0.69 -17.97 16.83
C GLN A 177 2.04 -17.89 16.10
N LEU A 178 2.14 -17.06 15.05
CA LEU A 178 3.40 -16.87 14.32
C LEU A 178 4.47 -16.20 15.22
N LYS A 179 4.08 -15.16 15.97
CA LYS A 179 4.95 -14.47 16.93
C LYS A 179 5.48 -15.44 17.99
N SER A 180 4.60 -16.26 18.56
CA SER A 180 5.00 -17.29 19.53
C SER A 180 5.92 -18.34 18.91
N LEU A 181 5.63 -18.80 17.69
CA LEU A 181 6.47 -19.77 16.97
C LEU A 181 7.89 -19.23 16.76
N ILE A 182 8.02 -17.98 16.28
CA ILE A 182 9.32 -17.33 16.09
C ILE A 182 10.06 -17.23 17.43
N LYS A 183 9.38 -16.76 18.49
CA LYS A 183 9.94 -16.57 19.83
C LYS A 183 10.44 -17.87 20.47
N THR A 184 9.88 -19.02 20.12
CA THR A 184 10.35 -20.33 20.64
C THR A 184 11.73 -20.73 20.10
N LYS A 185 12.18 -20.13 19.01
CA LYS A 185 13.41 -20.50 18.28
C LYS A 185 14.41 -19.36 18.11
N ASN A 186 13.97 -18.13 18.37
CA ASN A 186 14.72 -16.91 18.13
C ASN A 186 14.46 -15.91 19.25
N GLU A 187 15.47 -15.08 19.52
CA GLU A 187 15.22 -13.77 20.14
C GLU A 187 14.41 -12.93 19.15
N ILE A 188 13.51 -12.08 19.66
CA ILE A 188 12.68 -11.22 18.81
C ILE A 188 12.86 -9.77 19.23
N PRO A 189 12.75 -8.83 18.27
CA PRO A 189 12.90 -7.41 18.59
C PRO A 189 11.71 -6.89 19.41
N ASP A 190 11.99 -5.89 20.23
CA ASP A 190 11.03 -5.25 21.14
C ASP A 190 9.76 -4.76 20.44
N TYR A 191 9.89 -4.21 19.23
CA TYR A 191 8.76 -3.71 18.45
C TYR A 191 7.78 -4.83 18.08
N MET A 192 8.27 -6.06 17.86
CA MET A 192 7.45 -7.23 17.58
C MET A 192 6.87 -7.81 18.87
N ASP A 193 7.66 -7.91 19.93
CA ASP A 193 7.19 -8.48 21.21
C ASP A 193 6.07 -7.63 21.83
N LYS A 194 6.19 -6.30 21.74
CA LYS A 194 5.24 -5.34 22.32
C LYS A 194 4.04 -5.02 21.43
N SER A 195 3.92 -5.64 20.26
CA SER A 195 2.82 -5.37 19.31
C SER A 195 1.78 -6.48 19.24
N VAL A 196 0.59 -6.08 18.77
CA VAL A 196 -0.56 -6.93 18.48
C VAL A 196 -1.13 -6.52 17.13
N ALA A 197 -1.51 -7.48 16.29
CA ALA A 197 -2.11 -7.20 14.99
C ALA A 197 -3.58 -7.57 14.99
N MET A 198 -4.46 -6.70 15.50
CA MET A 198 -5.90 -7.01 15.60
C MET A 198 -6.68 -6.54 14.38
N PRO A 199 -7.65 -7.33 13.86
CA PRO A 199 -8.52 -6.86 12.79
C PRO A 199 -9.45 -5.76 13.30
N ILE A 200 -9.75 -4.79 12.43
CA ILE A 200 -10.73 -3.74 12.73
C ILE A 200 -12.11 -4.39 12.94
N PRO A 201 -12.82 -4.10 14.05
CA PRO A 201 -14.11 -4.71 14.37
C PRO A 201 -15.24 -4.03 13.61
N PHE A 202 -15.23 -4.11 12.28
CA PHE A 202 -16.17 -3.44 11.38
C PHE A 202 -17.64 -3.62 11.79
N ALA A 203 -18.03 -4.84 12.21
CA ALA A 203 -19.40 -5.15 12.62
C ALA A 203 -19.89 -4.37 13.86
N ARG A 204 -18.98 -3.78 14.64
CA ARG A 204 -19.30 -2.99 15.83
C ARG A 204 -19.18 -1.48 15.60
N MET A 205 -18.70 -1.06 14.43
CA MET A 205 -18.55 0.35 14.10
C MET A 205 -19.88 0.99 13.69
N ASN A 206 -20.17 2.17 14.22
CA ASN A 206 -21.40 2.93 13.96
C ASN A 206 -21.16 4.45 14.13
N ASP A 207 -22.19 5.27 13.89
CA ASP A 207 -22.14 6.74 13.97
C ASP A 207 -21.60 7.27 15.31
N LYS A 208 -21.66 6.49 16.40
CA LYS A 208 -21.23 6.92 17.75
C LYS A 208 -19.78 6.56 18.09
N ASN A 209 -19.20 5.53 17.47
CA ASN A 209 -17.91 4.99 17.89
C ASN A 209 -16.85 4.86 16.77
N TRP A 210 -17.20 5.19 15.53
CA TRP A 210 -16.32 5.04 14.37
C TRP A 210 -14.98 5.77 14.56
N MET A 211 -14.98 6.97 15.14
CA MET A 211 -13.78 7.77 15.34
C MET A 211 -12.85 7.16 16.38
N GLN A 212 -13.37 6.79 17.55
CA GLN A 212 -12.58 6.11 18.58
C GLN A 212 -12.02 4.76 18.09
N ALA A 213 -12.85 3.98 17.38
CA ALA A 213 -12.43 2.70 16.82
C ALA A 213 -11.31 2.90 15.79
N SER A 214 -11.50 3.80 14.83
CA SER A 214 -10.51 4.03 13.78
C SER A 214 -9.18 4.58 14.31
N VAL A 215 -9.19 5.47 15.31
CA VAL A 215 -7.96 5.92 16.01
C VAL A 215 -7.24 4.74 16.66
N LYS A 216 -7.97 3.89 17.41
CA LYS A 216 -7.39 2.72 18.08
C LYS A 216 -6.66 1.81 17.09
N TYR A 217 -7.26 1.56 15.93
CA TYR A 217 -6.67 0.72 14.88
C TYR A 217 -5.91 1.55 13.82
N ARG A 218 -5.43 2.74 14.18
CA ARG A 218 -4.55 3.58 13.35
C ARG A 218 -5.06 3.85 11.92
N ARG A 219 -6.38 3.78 11.70
CA ARG A 219 -7.01 3.87 10.38
C ARG A 219 -6.39 2.89 9.36
N SER A 220 -6.00 1.72 9.84
CA SER A 220 -5.31 0.66 9.11
C SER A 220 -6.29 -0.21 8.28
N PHE A 221 -7.00 0.42 7.34
CA PHE A 221 -7.95 -0.26 6.46
C PHE A 221 -7.20 -0.97 5.32
N MET A 222 -7.56 -2.23 5.03
CA MET A 222 -6.91 -3.01 3.96
C MET A 222 -7.41 -2.65 2.56
N TYR A 223 -8.64 -2.11 2.47
CA TYR A 223 -9.27 -1.76 1.20
C TYR A 223 -9.91 -0.37 1.28
N GLU A 224 -9.90 0.35 0.14
CA GLU A 224 -10.56 1.66 -0.01
C GLU A 224 -12.05 1.58 0.32
N SER A 225 -12.72 0.49 -0.08
CA SER A 225 -14.13 0.26 0.23
C SER A 225 -14.40 0.16 1.74
N GLN A 226 -13.48 -0.42 2.51
CA GLN A 226 -13.58 -0.46 3.98
C GLN A 226 -13.35 0.92 4.57
N PHE A 227 -12.29 1.61 4.13
CA PHE A 227 -11.99 2.95 4.61
C PHE A 227 -13.16 3.92 4.34
N ARG A 228 -13.73 3.84 3.14
CA ARG A 228 -14.89 4.64 2.76
C ARG A 228 -16.09 4.36 3.64
N ALA A 229 -16.51 3.09 3.74
CA ALA A 229 -17.73 2.70 4.44
C ALA A 229 -17.66 2.91 5.96
N PHE A 230 -16.48 2.73 6.56
CA PHE A 230 -16.30 2.71 8.02
C PHE A 230 -15.62 3.94 8.61
N TYR A 231 -15.12 4.86 7.77
CA TYR A 231 -14.56 6.14 8.21
C TYR A 231 -15.09 7.31 7.39
N VAL A 232 -14.82 7.32 6.08
CA VAL A 232 -15.05 8.51 5.24
C VAL A 232 -16.52 8.89 5.21
N ASP A 233 -17.44 7.93 5.04
CA ASP A 233 -18.87 8.25 5.00
C ASP A 233 -19.38 8.88 6.31
N TYR A 234 -18.86 8.44 7.46
CA TYR A 234 -19.18 9.05 8.76
C TYR A 234 -18.59 10.45 8.89
N PHE A 235 -17.32 10.61 8.49
CA PHE A 235 -16.64 11.89 8.47
C PHE A 235 -17.37 12.91 7.58
N LEU A 236 -17.73 12.51 6.36
CA LEU A 236 -18.43 13.35 5.39
C LEU A 236 -19.83 13.76 5.86
N ARG A 237 -20.54 12.93 6.63
CA ARG A 237 -21.83 13.32 7.25
C ARG A 237 -21.69 14.46 8.25
N GLY A 238 -20.56 14.55 8.94
CA GLY A 238 -20.24 15.66 9.84
C GLY A 238 -19.70 16.89 9.08
N LEU A 239 -19.00 16.67 7.97
CA LEU A 239 -18.40 17.71 7.15
C LEU A 239 -19.42 18.44 6.26
N ALA A 240 -20.39 17.72 5.69
CA ALA A 240 -21.33 18.20 4.69
C ALA A 240 -22.48 19.04 5.27
N ASP A 241 -23.11 19.86 4.43
CA ASP A 241 -24.30 20.65 4.78
C ASP A 241 -25.50 19.74 5.09
N ARG A 242 -25.53 18.57 4.45
CA ARG A 242 -26.55 17.54 4.63
C ARG A 242 -25.88 16.21 4.90
N LYS A 243 -26.50 15.37 5.72
CA LYS A 243 -26.03 14.00 6.03
C LYS A 243 -26.11 13.04 4.83
N THR A 244 -26.72 13.44 3.72
CA THR A 244 -26.84 12.61 2.52
C THR A 244 -25.51 12.58 1.77
N ILE A 245 -24.98 11.38 1.58
CA ILE A 245 -23.77 11.12 0.79
C ILE A 245 -24.18 10.31 -0.44
N TYR A 246 -23.82 10.80 -1.61
CA TYR A 246 -24.01 10.06 -2.87
C TYR A 246 -22.71 9.31 -3.17
N ARG A 247 -22.80 8.11 -3.76
CA ARG A 247 -21.68 7.20 -3.97
C ARG A 247 -21.60 6.76 -5.42
N GLU A 248 -20.39 6.51 -5.91
CA GLU A 248 -20.13 6.01 -7.28
C GLU A 248 -20.84 6.88 -8.34
N CYS A 249 -20.74 8.20 -8.19
CA CYS A 249 -21.50 9.12 -9.02
C CYS A 249 -20.82 9.27 -10.38
N ALA A 250 -21.60 9.18 -11.46
CA ALA A 250 -21.08 9.36 -12.80
C ALA A 250 -20.92 10.85 -13.09
N CYS A 251 -19.74 11.26 -13.55
CA CYS A 251 -19.42 12.63 -13.92
C CYS A 251 -18.76 12.70 -15.29
N LYS A 252 -19.01 13.79 -16.01
CA LYS A 252 -18.54 13.98 -17.38
C LYS A 252 -18.10 15.43 -17.61
N LYS A 253 -16.86 15.62 -18.07
CA LYS A 253 -16.32 16.94 -18.43
C LYS A 253 -16.76 17.39 -19.82
N ASP A 254 -16.85 16.47 -20.78
CA ASP A 254 -17.22 16.80 -22.16
C ASP A 254 -17.87 15.62 -22.89
N LYS A 255 -17.68 15.43 -24.21
CA LYS A 255 -18.11 14.22 -24.92
C LYS A 255 -17.32 12.94 -24.53
N SER A 256 -16.47 13.02 -23.51
CA SER A 256 -15.69 11.89 -23.00
C SER A 256 -16.57 10.79 -22.40
N ARG A 257 -16.01 9.59 -22.26
CA ARG A 257 -16.64 8.55 -21.44
C ARG A 257 -16.84 9.06 -20.00
N PRO A 258 -17.94 8.71 -19.33
CA PRO A 258 -18.14 9.07 -17.93
C PRO A 258 -17.02 8.53 -17.05
N ALA A 259 -16.54 9.35 -16.13
CA ALA A 259 -15.75 8.91 -14.99
C ALA A 259 -16.69 8.69 -13.79
N PHE A 260 -16.22 7.97 -12.78
CA PHE A 260 -16.98 7.73 -11.55
C PHE A 260 -16.16 8.27 -10.39
N VAL A 261 -16.80 9.10 -9.56
CA VAL A 261 -16.20 9.61 -8.33
C VAL A 261 -16.77 8.84 -7.14
N ASP A 262 -15.93 8.56 -6.14
CA ASP A 262 -16.29 7.70 -5.01
C ASP A 262 -17.50 8.25 -4.23
N ASN A 263 -17.48 9.56 -3.98
CA ASN A 263 -18.47 10.23 -3.16
C ASN A 263 -18.79 11.65 -3.70
N VAL A 264 -20.02 12.09 -3.45
CA VAL A 264 -20.44 13.50 -3.65
C VAL A 264 -21.22 13.96 -2.43
N ILE A 265 -20.92 15.18 -1.98
CA ILE A 265 -21.60 15.82 -0.85
C ILE A 265 -22.11 17.21 -1.23
N ILE A 266 -23.10 17.71 -0.49
CA ILE A 266 -23.49 19.12 -0.55
C ILE A 266 -22.66 19.87 0.49
N PHE A 267 -21.91 20.87 0.03
CA PHE A 267 -20.95 21.63 0.82
C PHE A 267 -20.96 23.10 0.37
N GLY A 268 -21.26 24.03 1.29
CA GLY A 268 -21.40 25.44 0.95
C GLY A 268 -22.51 25.72 -0.08
N GLY A 269 -23.58 24.94 -0.05
CA GLY A 269 -24.70 25.01 -1.00
C GLY A 269 -24.44 24.40 -2.37
N LYS A 270 -23.24 23.84 -2.62
CA LYS A 270 -22.83 23.24 -3.91
C LYS A 270 -22.46 21.78 -3.77
N TYR A 271 -22.44 21.05 -4.88
CA TYR A 271 -21.98 19.66 -4.94
C TYR A 271 -20.46 19.63 -5.05
N LEU A 272 -19.81 19.09 -4.02
CA LEU A 272 -18.38 18.85 -3.96
C LEU A 272 -18.11 17.37 -4.19
N LEU A 273 -17.25 17.09 -5.17
CA LEU A 273 -16.79 15.75 -5.51
C LEU A 273 -15.69 15.33 -4.54
N VAL A 274 -15.72 14.07 -4.10
CA VAL A 274 -14.81 13.52 -3.11
C VAL A 274 -14.22 12.20 -3.60
N GLU A 275 -12.90 12.14 -3.67
CA GLU A 275 -12.12 10.94 -4.02
C GLU A 275 -11.50 10.34 -2.75
N VAL A 276 -11.48 9.01 -2.65
CA VAL A 276 -10.97 8.27 -1.49
C VAL A 276 -9.86 7.32 -1.90
N LYS A 277 -8.69 7.41 -1.26
CA LYS A 277 -7.55 6.50 -1.49
C LYS A 277 -7.06 5.87 -0.18
N LEU A 278 -6.27 4.80 -0.26
CA LEU A 278 -5.55 4.31 0.93
C LEU A 278 -4.32 5.17 1.26
N SER A 279 -3.54 5.49 0.24
CA SER A 279 -2.38 6.40 0.31
C SER A 279 -2.32 7.15 -1.01
N LYS A 280 -2.38 8.49 -0.95
CA LYS A 280 -2.25 9.32 -2.16
C LYS A 280 -0.88 9.14 -2.84
N ASP A 281 0.16 8.84 -2.06
CA ASP A 281 1.54 8.72 -2.54
C ASP A 281 1.78 7.38 -3.26
N ALA A 282 0.86 6.42 -3.10
CA ALA A 282 0.88 5.11 -3.76
C ALA A 282 0.07 5.07 -5.08
N GLU A 283 -0.35 6.23 -5.60
CA GLU A 283 -1.17 6.37 -6.81
C GLU A 283 -0.34 6.88 -8.00
N GLN A 284 -0.18 6.04 -9.04
CA GLN A 284 0.60 6.34 -10.25
C GLN A 284 0.23 7.67 -10.93
N ASN A 285 -1.07 7.95 -11.05
CA ASN A 285 -1.56 9.13 -11.77
C ASN A 285 -2.72 9.78 -11.01
N LEU A 286 -2.46 10.15 -9.76
CA LEU A 286 -3.46 10.77 -8.90
C LEU A 286 -4.02 12.05 -9.53
N PHE A 287 -3.17 12.97 -9.99
CA PHE A 287 -3.65 14.24 -10.53
C PHE A 287 -4.44 14.05 -11.83
N GLY A 288 -4.03 13.12 -12.69
CA GLY A 288 -4.83 12.77 -13.87
C GLY A 288 -6.19 12.17 -13.54
N GLN A 289 -6.33 11.46 -12.41
CA GLN A 289 -7.64 11.03 -11.90
C GLN A 289 -8.46 12.25 -11.42
N LEU A 290 -7.90 13.08 -10.54
CA LEU A 290 -8.58 14.24 -9.96
C LEU A 290 -9.02 15.26 -11.01
N LYS A 291 -8.22 15.51 -12.04
CA LYS A 291 -8.57 16.41 -13.16
C LYS A 291 -9.86 16.01 -13.89
N LYS A 292 -10.23 14.72 -13.88
CA LYS A 292 -11.49 14.24 -14.50
C LYS A 292 -12.73 14.71 -13.74
N TYR A 293 -12.56 15.06 -12.47
CA TYR A 293 -13.61 15.52 -11.56
C TYR A 293 -13.69 17.05 -11.48
N CYS A 294 -12.86 17.77 -12.25
CA CYS A 294 -12.89 19.23 -12.37
C CYS A 294 -13.56 19.68 -13.68
N ASP A 295 -14.18 20.85 -13.67
CA ASP A 295 -15.00 21.41 -14.77
C ASP A 295 -16.08 20.45 -15.31
N VAL A 296 -16.64 19.63 -14.42
CA VAL A 296 -17.68 18.66 -14.79
C VAL A 296 -18.90 19.40 -15.38
N LYS A 297 -19.38 18.95 -16.55
CA LYS A 297 -20.57 19.46 -17.22
C LYS A 297 -21.83 18.69 -16.86
N GLU A 298 -21.70 17.39 -16.62
CA GLU A 298 -22.80 16.51 -16.23
C GLU A 298 -22.41 15.72 -14.98
N LEU A 299 -23.25 15.75 -13.96
CA LEU A 299 -23.09 14.96 -12.74
C LEU A 299 -24.40 14.24 -12.42
N LYS A 300 -24.33 12.91 -12.30
CA LYS A 300 -25.44 12.04 -11.94
C LYS A 300 -25.24 11.48 -10.55
N LEU A 301 -26.16 11.84 -9.65
CA LEU A 301 -26.13 11.37 -8.26
C LEU A 301 -26.65 9.93 -8.14
N ASP A 302 -27.57 9.55 -9.01
CA ASP A 302 -28.08 8.19 -9.21
C ASP A 302 -28.70 8.05 -10.61
N SER A 303 -29.38 6.94 -10.89
CA SER A 303 -29.98 6.66 -12.19
C SER A 303 -31.08 7.64 -12.64
N LYS A 304 -31.54 8.54 -11.75
CA LYS A 304 -32.68 9.43 -12.01
C LYS A 304 -32.40 10.91 -11.76
N ARG A 305 -31.26 11.27 -11.16
CA ARG A 305 -30.97 12.64 -10.71
C ARG A 305 -29.71 13.21 -11.37
N ASP A 306 -29.93 14.15 -12.28
CA ASP A 306 -28.92 15.05 -12.83
C ASP A 306 -28.79 16.33 -12.00
N VAL A 307 -27.57 16.84 -11.86
CA VAL A 307 -27.26 18.08 -11.15
C VAL A 307 -27.00 19.21 -12.14
N ASP A 308 -27.57 20.38 -11.88
CA ASP A 308 -27.26 21.61 -12.63
C ASP A 308 -25.77 21.96 -12.46
N LYS A 309 -25.07 22.17 -13.57
CA LYS A 309 -23.64 22.50 -13.61
C LYS A 309 -23.28 23.69 -12.70
N SER A 310 -24.14 24.70 -12.59
CA SER A 310 -23.91 25.89 -11.76
C SER A 310 -23.80 25.58 -10.26
N LEU A 311 -24.36 24.45 -9.85
CA LEU A 311 -24.34 23.95 -8.48
C LEU A 311 -23.14 23.04 -8.19
N ILE A 312 -22.28 22.74 -9.18
CA ILE A 312 -21.11 21.88 -8.99
C ILE A 312 -19.89 22.75 -8.67
N VAL A 313 -19.06 22.32 -7.72
CA VAL A 313 -17.74 22.92 -7.49
C VAL A 313 -16.81 22.52 -8.64
N ALA A 314 -16.42 23.47 -9.49
CA ALA A 314 -15.71 23.19 -10.73
C ALA A 314 -14.20 22.96 -10.54
N ASP A 315 -13.54 23.80 -9.73
CA ASP A 315 -12.08 23.87 -9.66
C ASP A 315 -11.46 23.02 -8.54
N TYR A 316 -12.28 22.36 -7.73
CA TYR A 316 -11.81 21.67 -6.53
C TYR A 316 -12.41 20.29 -6.37
N VAL A 317 -11.58 19.37 -5.87
CA VAL A 317 -11.95 18.01 -5.50
C VAL A 317 -11.41 17.76 -4.10
N LEU A 318 -12.24 17.22 -3.22
CA LEU A 318 -11.79 16.78 -1.90
C LEU A 318 -11.14 15.40 -2.05
N LEU A 319 -9.92 15.24 -1.59
CA LEU A 319 -9.24 13.95 -1.52
C LEU A 319 -9.08 13.57 -0.05
N ILE A 320 -9.46 12.35 0.30
CA ILE A 320 -9.25 11.80 1.63
C ILE A 320 -8.48 10.49 1.51
N ASP A 321 -7.37 10.37 2.22
CA ASP A 321 -6.67 9.10 2.37
C ASP A 321 -6.51 8.72 3.84
N THR A 322 -5.84 7.62 4.15
CA THR A 322 -5.71 7.16 5.55
C THR A 322 -4.77 8.02 6.41
N TYR A 323 -4.19 9.09 5.87
CA TYR A 323 -3.27 10.03 6.52
C TYR A 323 -3.80 11.46 6.59
N GLY A 324 -4.67 11.89 5.67
CA GLY A 324 -5.12 13.28 5.68
C GLY A 324 -6.34 13.60 4.83
N VAL A 325 -6.80 14.84 5.03
CA VAL A 325 -7.77 15.52 4.18
C VAL A 325 -7.03 16.53 3.33
N TYR A 326 -7.27 16.49 2.03
CA TYR A 326 -6.61 17.33 1.04
C TYR A 326 -7.64 17.97 0.12
N LEU A 327 -7.37 19.18 -0.33
CA LEU A 327 -8.15 19.85 -1.36
C LEU A 327 -7.30 19.99 -2.61
N TYR A 328 -7.69 19.31 -3.69
CA TYR A 328 -7.06 19.49 -4.99
C TYR A 328 -7.57 20.77 -5.64
N SER A 329 -6.65 21.61 -6.10
CA SER A 329 -6.96 22.80 -6.90
C SER A 329 -6.59 22.54 -8.35
N TYR A 330 -7.58 22.57 -9.24
CA TYR A 330 -7.39 22.39 -10.67
C TYR A 330 -6.55 23.51 -11.28
N LYS A 331 -6.81 24.76 -10.88
CA LYS A 331 -6.09 25.95 -11.36
C LYS A 331 -4.59 25.91 -11.06
N ASN A 332 -4.24 25.47 -9.85
CA ASN A 332 -2.85 25.44 -9.38
C ASN A 332 -2.20 24.06 -9.54
N GLU A 333 -2.93 23.08 -10.09
CA GLU A 333 -2.54 21.68 -10.20
C GLU A 333 -1.84 21.11 -8.95
N SER A 334 -2.37 21.41 -7.76
CA SER A 334 -1.73 21.08 -6.49
C SER A 334 -2.72 20.57 -5.45
N LEU A 335 -2.21 19.78 -4.50
CA LEU A 335 -2.94 19.33 -3.32
C LEU A 335 -2.59 20.20 -2.13
N ILE A 336 -3.60 20.84 -1.55
CA ILE A 336 -3.47 21.59 -0.30
C ILE A 336 -3.86 20.63 0.83
N ARG A 337 -2.93 20.33 1.75
CA ARG A 337 -3.25 19.56 2.95
C ARG A 337 -4.07 20.42 3.90
N ILE A 338 -5.26 19.96 4.26
CA ILE A 338 -6.18 20.65 5.16
C ILE A 338 -6.01 20.17 6.60
N ALA A 339 -5.89 18.84 6.79
CA ALA A 339 -5.70 18.24 8.10
C ALA A 339 -4.97 16.89 8.03
N ASP A 340 -4.31 16.53 9.12
CA ASP A 340 -3.94 15.15 9.41
C ASP A 340 -5.17 14.42 9.98
N LEU A 341 -5.42 13.19 9.56
CA LEU A 341 -6.52 12.43 10.15
C LEU A 341 -6.26 12.09 11.61
N ASP A 342 -5.00 11.94 12.03
CA ASP A 342 -4.65 11.62 13.42
C ASP A 342 -4.97 12.78 14.39
N ASP A 343 -5.12 14.00 13.87
CA ASP A 343 -5.50 15.18 14.64
C ASP A 343 -7.01 15.33 14.84
N ILE A 344 -7.84 14.54 14.14
CA ILE A 344 -9.30 14.63 14.22
C ILE A 344 -9.81 13.76 15.37
N ARG A 345 -10.27 14.39 16.45
CA ARG A 345 -10.67 13.72 17.70
C ARG A 345 -12.15 13.85 18.04
N ASP A 346 -12.81 14.87 17.51
CA ASP A 346 -14.22 15.13 17.75
C ASP A 346 -14.90 15.90 16.59
N SER A 347 -16.15 16.30 16.81
CA SER A 347 -16.94 17.08 15.86
C SER A 347 -16.44 18.51 15.65
N ASP A 348 -15.78 19.09 16.65
CA ASP A 348 -15.28 20.46 16.57
C ASP A 348 -14.08 20.54 15.63
N ASP A 349 -13.24 19.50 15.63
CA ASP A 349 -12.16 19.35 14.64
C ASP A 349 -12.71 19.23 13.21
N ILE A 350 -13.80 18.48 13.02
CA ILE A 350 -14.48 18.40 11.72
C ILE A 350 -15.01 19.79 11.30
N LEU A 351 -15.54 20.57 12.24
CA LEU A 351 -16.03 21.93 11.97
C LEU A 351 -14.89 22.88 11.58
N LYS A 352 -13.72 22.78 12.21
CA LYS A 352 -12.51 23.55 11.82
C LYS A 352 -12.11 23.22 10.38
N ILE A 353 -12.07 21.93 10.04
CA ILE A 353 -11.77 21.47 8.67
C ILE A 353 -12.79 22.02 7.68
N ARG A 354 -14.08 21.95 8.01
CA ARG A 354 -15.16 22.51 7.19
C ARG A 354 -14.93 24.00 6.91
N ASN A 355 -14.63 24.80 7.94
CA ASN A 355 -14.39 26.22 7.77
C ASN A 355 -13.14 26.49 6.90
N ALA A 356 -12.06 25.76 7.12
CA ALA A 356 -10.84 25.87 6.31
C ALA A 356 -11.10 25.58 4.81
N ILE A 357 -11.92 24.56 4.50
CA ILE A 357 -12.29 24.25 3.11
C ILE A 357 -13.18 25.37 2.55
N LEU A 358 -14.18 25.86 3.29
CA LEU A 358 -15.05 26.96 2.84
C LEU A 358 -14.26 28.22 2.51
N ASP A 359 -13.29 28.59 3.34
CA ASP A 359 -12.43 29.75 3.11
C ASP A 359 -11.63 29.63 1.80
N LEU A 360 -11.17 28.42 1.47
CA LEU A 360 -10.47 28.16 0.21
C LEU A 360 -11.41 28.19 -1.00
N LEU A 361 -12.63 27.66 -0.87
CA LEU A 361 -13.62 27.69 -1.95
C LEU A 361 -14.15 29.11 -2.24
N CYS A 362 -14.15 29.99 -1.23
CA CYS A 362 -14.63 31.37 -1.34
C CYS A 362 -13.56 32.37 -1.81
N LYS A 363 -12.26 32.04 -1.69
CA LYS A 363 -11.17 32.85 -2.25
C LYS A 363 -11.20 32.76 -3.78
N LYS A 364 -11.88 33.72 -4.41
CA LYS A 364 -11.91 33.92 -5.88
C LYS A 364 -10.64 34.58 -6.39
#